data_AF-A0A3A6W4U8-F1
#
_entry.id   AF-A0A3A6W4U8-F1
#
_cell.length_a   1.000
_cell.length_b   1.000
_cell.length_c   1.000
_cell.angle_alpha   90.00
_cell.angle_beta   90.00
_cell.angle_gamma   90.00
#
_symmetry.space_group_name_H-M   'P 1'
#
loop_
_entity.id
_entity.type
_entity.pdbx_description
1 polymer ?
#
loop_
_entity_poly.entity_id
_entity_poly.type
_entity_poly.pdbx_seq_one_letter_code
_entity_poly.pdbx_strand_id
1 'polypeptide(L)'
;MNKKLVASLVSCFVLGSVSAYAANPFSDVEPSSWAYQSVEQLASAGIINGYPDGTFKGNKDITRYEMAQMVAKAMANQDRANAEQQAMINRLADEFSNELNTLGVRVAKLEDQVGNVKVTGNYRLRYRGSQLKNDAYAYGKHSAFDYRARVIFNAKVNDKTDAVVRVQGSGELGNSNANIAQVNLAYVDHHFGKDTTLRVGRQLYTPALGLMYDDLIDGARLMYKHGKLDVSASYGYWWGGAGTYQNKENTISAAMLEVKGKLNKHVTLGGMYGRFHNGKLYQGQDIDAATGKQVKSFIESPYKNIWGLNANMNFNRWNAFGEWLTAPGISNSQAWMASVGYGNYNISKTRTYSVRGQYYYEEANSPVFSSAFAPAYSFYNQHYVDTKGVAHVRNGFKGFVANVNYVPFQNVSIGAYYGFGNKDMDGNKLGDYWRTDVNFMF
;
A
#
# COMPACT_ATOMS: atom_id res chain seq x y z
N MET A 1 -16.01 -19.21 -39.38
CA MET A 1 -15.33 -19.39 -38.08
C MET A 1 -13.93 -19.97 -38.32
N ASN A 2 -12.92 -19.60 -37.52
CA ASN A 2 -11.52 -20.04 -37.75
C ASN A 2 -11.39 -21.55 -37.43
N LYS A 3 -11.02 -22.36 -38.42
CA LYS A 3 -10.90 -23.84 -38.32
C LYS A 3 -10.00 -24.31 -37.17
N LYS A 4 -9.13 -23.42 -36.66
CA LYS A 4 -8.23 -23.67 -35.52
C LYS A 4 -8.95 -23.81 -34.17
N LEU A 5 -10.12 -23.18 -33.99
CA LEU A 5 -10.85 -23.18 -32.70
C LEU A 5 -11.65 -24.47 -32.43
N VAL A 6 -12.18 -25.08 -33.49
CA VAL A 6 -12.84 -26.41 -33.43
C VAL A 6 -11.79 -27.49 -33.14
N ALA A 7 -10.61 -27.39 -33.78
CA ALA A 7 -9.50 -28.32 -33.57
C ALA A 7 -8.96 -28.30 -32.13
N SER A 8 -8.99 -27.15 -31.45
CA SER A 8 -8.55 -27.01 -30.05
C SER A 8 -9.44 -27.73 -29.04
N LEU A 9 -10.76 -27.75 -29.25
CA LEU A 9 -11.71 -28.43 -28.36
C LEU A 9 -11.61 -29.95 -28.54
N VAL A 10 -11.30 -30.39 -29.75
CA VAL A 10 -10.99 -31.79 -30.10
C VAL A 10 -9.67 -32.26 -29.48
N SER A 11 -8.62 -31.42 -29.50
CA SER A 11 -7.33 -31.77 -28.87
C SER A 11 -7.38 -31.92 -27.35
N CYS A 12 -8.39 -31.32 -26.69
CA CYS A 12 -8.58 -31.46 -25.25
C CYS A 12 -8.98 -32.87 -24.81
N PHE A 13 -9.47 -33.75 -25.69
CA PHE A 13 -10.07 -35.01 -25.25
C PHE A 13 -9.34 -36.27 -25.71
N VAL A 14 -8.33 -36.15 -26.59
CA VAL A 14 -7.53 -37.29 -27.06
C VAL A 14 -6.66 -37.84 -25.93
N LEU A 15 -7.25 -38.70 -25.10
CA LEU A 15 -6.56 -39.52 -24.12
C LEU A 15 -6.10 -40.79 -24.81
N GLY A 16 -4.79 -41.04 -24.79
CA GLY A 16 -4.22 -42.32 -25.19
C GLY A 16 -4.59 -43.42 -24.20
N SER A 17 -5.49 -44.31 -24.60
CA SER A 17 -5.57 -45.70 -24.15
C SER A 17 -6.62 -46.42 -24.99
N VAL A 18 -6.19 -47.53 -25.61
CA VAL A 18 -6.98 -48.40 -26.47
C VAL A 18 -8.02 -49.21 -25.69
N SER A 19 -9.14 -49.48 -26.36
CA SER A 19 -10.10 -50.58 -26.14
C SER A 19 -11.21 -50.40 -25.10
N ALA A 20 -12.36 -49.92 -25.57
CA ALA A 20 -13.64 -50.64 -25.52
C ALA A 20 -14.57 -50.02 -26.57
N TYR A 21 -15.11 -50.81 -27.51
CA TYR A 21 -16.14 -50.33 -28.44
C TYR A 21 -17.40 -50.00 -27.62
N ALA A 22 -17.59 -48.74 -27.23
CA ALA A 22 -18.89 -48.28 -26.80
C ALA A 22 -19.82 -48.24 -28.04
N ALA A 23 -21.12 -48.46 -27.80
CA ALA A 23 -22.11 -48.34 -28.87
C ALA A 23 -21.97 -46.98 -29.56
N ASN A 24 -21.89 -46.97 -30.89
CA ASN A 24 -21.70 -45.76 -31.68
C ASN A 24 -22.69 -44.67 -31.23
N PRO A 25 -22.22 -43.55 -30.65
CA PRO A 25 -23.11 -42.59 -30.00
C PRO A 25 -23.95 -41.80 -31.00
N PHE A 26 -23.58 -41.76 -32.29
CA PHE A 26 -24.30 -41.02 -33.32
C PHE A 26 -24.31 -41.78 -34.67
N SER A 27 -25.46 -41.85 -35.31
CA SER A 27 -25.67 -42.65 -36.53
C SER A 27 -24.92 -42.14 -37.78
N ASP A 28 -24.51 -40.87 -37.79
CA ASP A 28 -23.81 -40.19 -38.88
C ASP A 28 -22.29 -40.05 -38.67
N VAL A 29 -21.75 -40.68 -37.63
CA VAL A 29 -20.30 -40.70 -37.36
C VAL A 29 -19.79 -42.12 -37.56
N GLU A 30 -19.21 -42.37 -38.73
CA GLU A 30 -18.68 -43.69 -39.07
C GLU A 30 -17.45 -44.03 -38.20
N PRO A 31 -17.27 -45.30 -37.77
CA PRO A 31 -16.09 -45.75 -37.04
C PRO A 31 -14.74 -45.51 -37.74
N SER A 32 -14.77 -45.39 -39.07
CA SER A 32 -13.63 -45.07 -39.93
C SER A 32 -13.28 -43.56 -39.96
N SER A 33 -14.15 -42.70 -39.42
CA SER A 33 -13.98 -41.25 -39.45
C SER A 33 -12.85 -40.81 -38.52
N TRP A 34 -12.04 -39.86 -38.99
CA TRP A 34 -11.00 -39.22 -38.18
C TRP A 34 -11.56 -38.55 -36.91
N ALA A 35 -12.84 -38.16 -36.93
CA ALA A 35 -13.51 -37.50 -35.81
C ALA A 35 -14.15 -38.48 -34.82
N TYR A 36 -14.24 -39.78 -35.17
CA TYR A 36 -15.00 -40.77 -34.39
C TYR A 36 -14.57 -40.81 -32.92
N GLN A 37 -13.28 -41.00 -32.66
CA GLN A 37 -12.75 -41.09 -31.29
C GLN A 37 -12.99 -39.80 -30.49
N SER A 38 -12.83 -38.65 -31.12
CA SER A 38 -13.00 -37.35 -30.46
C SER A 38 -14.47 -37.08 -30.13
N VAL A 39 -15.37 -37.42 -31.04
CA VAL A 39 -16.83 -37.29 -30.84
C VAL A 39 -17.29 -38.26 -29.76
N GLU A 40 -16.83 -39.50 -29.77
CA GLU A 40 -17.14 -40.50 -28.75
C GLU A 40 -16.69 -40.07 -27.34
N GLN A 41 -15.48 -39.51 -27.23
CA GLN A 41 -14.96 -38.99 -25.97
C GLN A 41 -15.76 -37.78 -25.47
N LEU A 42 -16.10 -36.85 -26.36
CA LEU A 42 -16.92 -35.69 -26.01
C LEU A 42 -18.34 -36.09 -25.59
N ALA A 43 -18.91 -37.12 -26.23
CA ALA A 43 -20.24 -37.63 -25.90
C ALA A 43 -20.24 -38.36 -24.55
N SER A 44 -19.26 -39.23 -24.32
CA SER A 44 -19.10 -39.93 -23.03
C SER A 44 -18.78 -38.99 -21.86
N ALA A 45 -18.10 -37.88 -22.13
CA ALA A 45 -17.91 -36.79 -21.16
C ALA A 45 -19.16 -35.90 -20.94
N GLY A 46 -20.27 -36.15 -21.66
CA GLY A 46 -21.51 -35.36 -21.56
C GLY A 46 -21.41 -33.94 -22.13
N ILE A 47 -20.38 -33.66 -22.94
CA ILE A 47 -20.11 -32.33 -23.52
C ILE A 47 -20.96 -32.12 -24.76
N ILE A 48 -21.15 -33.17 -25.57
CA ILE A 48 -22.05 -33.18 -26.72
C ILE A 48 -23.17 -34.21 -26.53
N ASN A 49 -24.39 -33.86 -26.93
CA ASN A 49 -25.56 -34.73 -26.79
C ASN A 49 -26.17 -35.13 -28.15
N GLY A 50 -25.63 -34.62 -29.26
CA GLY A 50 -26.22 -34.79 -30.59
C GLY A 50 -27.60 -34.16 -30.74
N TYR A 51 -28.28 -34.53 -31.82
CA TYR A 51 -29.63 -34.11 -32.15
C TYR A 51 -30.65 -35.19 -31.74
N PRO A 52 -31.94 -34.85 -31.56
CA PRO A 52 -32.98 -35.81 -31.19
C PRO A 52 -33.17 -36.98 -32.18
N ASP A 53 -32.71 -36.81 -33.43
CA ASP A 53 -32.69 -37.83 -34.48
C ASP A 53 -31.51 -38.81 -34.36
N GLY A 54 -30.68 -38.69 -33.32
CA GLY A 54 -29.54 -39.56 -33.06
C GLY A 54 -28.28 -39.22 -33.88
N THR A 55 -28.22 -38.05 -34.49
CA THR A 55 -27.07 -37.60 -35.30
C THR A 55 -26.21 -36.56 -34.58
N PHE A 56 -24.95 -36.41 -34.97
CA PHE A 56 -24.01 -35.37 -34.52
C PHE A 56 -24.05 -34.13 -35.44
N LYS A 57 -24.29 -34.33 -36.74
CA LYS A 57 -24.26 -33.34 -37.82
C LYS A 57 -22.93 -32.59 -37.92
N GLY A 58 -21.81 -33.33 -37.92
CA GLY A 58 -20.45 -32.77 -37.87
C GLY A 58 -20.06 -31.83 -39.03
N ASN A 59 -20.80 -31.87 -40.16
CA ASN A 59 -20.59 -30.97 -41.30
C ASN A 59 -21.40 -29.66 -41.21
N LYS A 60 -22.27 -29.51 -40.20
CA LYS A 60 -23.04 -28.28 -39.99
C LYS A 60 -22.16 -27.23 -39.30
N ASP A 61 -22.25 -25.99 -39.76
CA ASP A 61 -21.61 -24.87 -39.07
C ASP A 61 -22.16 -24.71 -37.65
N ILE A 62 -21.24 -24.59 -36.68
CA ILE A 62 -21.56 -24.34 -35.28
C ILE A 62 -21.52 -22.84 -34.98
N THR A 63 -22.53 -22.35 -34.26
CA THR A 63 -22.60 -20.97 -33.79
C THR A 63 -21.69 -20.75 -32.58
N ARG A 64 -21.30 -19.48 -32.33
CA ARG A 64 -20.52 -19.13 -31.14
C ARG A 64 -21.24 -19.49 -29.84
N TYR A 65 -22.58 -19.39 -29.81
CA TYR A 65 -23.38 -19.78 -28.64
C TYR A 65 -23.39 -21.30 -28.41
N GLU A 66 -23.53 -22.11 -29.45
CA GLU A 66 -23.43 -23.58 -29.34
C GLU A 66 -22.04 -24.00 -28.86
N MET A 67 -20.98 -23.31 -29.32
CA MET A 67 -19.62 -23.56 -28.83
C MET A 67 -19.46 -23.15 -27.35
N ALA A 68 -20.01 -22.01 -26.94
CA ALA A 68 -19.99 -21.60 -25.54
C ALA A 68 -20.72 -22.60 -24.62
N GLN A 69 -21.82 -23.22 -25.09
CA GLN A 69 -22.49 -24.30 -24.35
C GLN A 69 -21.60 -25.53 -24.18
N MET A 70 -20.82 -25.91 -25.21
CA MET A 70 -19.83 -26.99 -25.09
C MET A 70 -18.72 -26.64 -24.09
N VAL A 71 -18.22 -25.40 -24.12
CA VAL A 71 -17.20 -24.92 -23.16
C VAL A 71 -17.75 -24.92 -21.74
N ALA A 72 -18.99 -24.46 -21.52
CA ALA A 72 -19.65 -24.49 -20.21
C ALA A 72 -19.73 -25.91 -19.63
N LYS A 73 -20.11 -26.89 -20.46
CA LYS A 73 -20.15 -28.31 -20.05
C LYS A 73 -18.77 -28.90 -19.80
N ALA A 74 -17.76 -28.49 -20.56
CA ALA A 74 -16.38 -28.89 -20.32
C ALA A 74 -15.86 -28.34 -18.98
N MET A 75 -16.18 -27.08 -18.65
CA MET A 75 -15.87 -26.47 -17.36
C MET A 75 -16.53 -27.20 -16.19
N ALA A 76 -17.79 -27.62 -16.33
CA ALA A 76 -18.49 -28.39 -15.30
C ALA A 76 -17.84 -29.77 -15.02
N ASN A 77 -17.06 -30.28 -15.96
CA ASN A 77 -16.33 -31.55 -15.84
C ASN A 77 -14.81 -31.37 -15.68
N GLN A 78 -14.34 -30.15 -15.38
CA GLN A 78 -12.91 -29.80 -15.35
C GLN A 78 -12.11 -30.62 -14.32
N ASP A 79 -12.73 -31.07 -13.23
CA ASP A 79 -12.10 -31.89 -12.20
C ASP A 79 -11.68 -33.29 -12.69
N ARG A 80 -12.27 -33.74 -13.80
CA ARG A 80 -11.94 -35.02 -14.45
C ARG A 80 -10.85 -34.86 -15.52
N ALA A 81 -10.43 -33.63 -15.81
CA ALA A 81 -9.45 -33.31 -16.83
C ALA A 81 -8.03 -33.19 -16.23
N ASN A 82 -7.01 -33.58 -17.00
CA ASN A 82 -5.61 -33.42 -16.61
C ASN A 82 -5.15 -31.95 -16.71
N ALA A 83 -3.95 -31.62 -16.21
CA ALA A 83 -3.47 -30.24 -16.14
C ALA A 83 -3.41 -29.51 -17.50
N GLU A 84 -3.06 -30.20 -18.58
CA GLU A 84 -3.01 -29.62 -19.93
C GLU A 84 -4.41 -29.33 -20.49
N GLN A 85 -5.34 -30.27 -20.26
CA GLN A 85 -6.74 -30.14 -20.66
C GLN A 85 -7.43 -29.01 -19.88
N GLN A 86 -7.17 -28.90 -18.57
CA GLN A 86 -7.66 -27.79 -17.76
C GLN A 86 -7.12 -26.44 -18.25
N ALA A 87 -5.84 -26.35 -18.61
CA ALA A 87 -5.28 -25.12 -19.18
C ALA A 87 -5.98 -24.71 -20.48
N MET A 88 -6.35 -25.68 -21.30
CA MET A 88 -7.03 -25.44 -22.56
C MET A 88 -8.52 -25.08 -22.41
N ILE A 89 -9.23 -25.74 -21.50
CA ILE A 89 -10.61 -25.37 -21.11
C ILE A 89 -10.64 -23.92 -20.63
N ASN A 90 -9.66 -23.51 -19.82
CA ASN A 90 -9.56 -22.12 -19.36
C ASN A 90 -9.35 -21.12 -20.50
N ARG A 91 -8.46 -21.41 -21.47
CA ARG A 91 -8.28 -20.53 -22.64
C ARG A 91 -9.54 -20.40 -23.48
N LEU A 92 -10.30 -21.49 -23.63
CA LEU A 92 -11.58 -21.48 -24.34
C LEU A 92 -12.64 -20.71 -23.54
N ALA A 93 -12.68 -20.85 -22.22
CA ALA A 93 -13.56 -20.05 -21.37
C ALA A 93 -13.29 -18.54 -21.50
N ASP A 94 -12.02 -18.15 -21.64
CA ASP A 94 -11.63 -16.75 -21.86
C ASP A 94 -12.13 -16.23 -23.23
N GLU A 95 -11.96 -17.02 -24.30
CA GLU A 95 -12.37 -16.68 -25.67
C GLU A 95 -13.91 -16.55 -25.85
N PHE A 96 -14.69 -17.31 -25.07
CA PHE A 96 -16.16 -17.33 -25.11
C PHE A 96 -16.81 -16.66 -23.88
N SER A 97 -16.06 -15.78 -23.21
CA SER A 97 -16.47 -15.09 -21.99
C SER A 97 -17.83 -14.38 -22.08
N ASN A 98 -18.08 -13.65 -23.16
CA ASN A 98 -19.33 -12.91 -23.38
C ASN A 98 -20.53 -13.84 -23.52
N GLU A 99 -20.38 -14.94 -24.26
CA GLU A 99 -21.42 -15.95 -24.44
C GLU A 99 -21.67 -16.75 -23.16
N LEU A 100 -20.63 -17.10 -22.40
CA LEU A 100 -20.75 -17.82 -21.12
C LEU A 100 -21.47 -17.00 -20.06
N ASN A 101 -21.22 -15.69 -20.00
CA ASN A 101 -21.96 -14.77 -19.14
C ASN A 101 -23.46 -14.74 -19.48
N THR A 102 -23.80 -14.74 -20.77
CA THR A 102 -25.18 -14.78 -21.24
C THR A 102 -25.86 -16.11 -20.87
N LEU A 103 -25.10 -17.20 -20.78
CA LEU A 103 -25.56 -18.52 -20.34
C LEU A 103 -25.63 -18.68 -18.80
N GLY A 104 -25.28 -17.64 -18.03
CA GLY A 104 -25.28 -17.70 -16.56
C GLY A 104 -24.16 -18.56 -15.96
N VAL A 105 -23.14 -18.90 -16.75
CA VAL A 105 -22.02 -19.74 -16.32
C VAL A 105 -20.96 -18.85 -15.69
N ARG A 106 -20.78 -18.95 -14.36
CA ARG A 106 -19.75 -18.21 -13.63
C ARG A 106 -18.37 -18.79 -13.94
N VAL A 107 -17.56 -18.04 -14.67
CA VAL A 107 -16.16 -18.38 -14.90
C VAL A 107 -15.34 -17.77 -13.76
N ALA A 108 -14.98 -18.59 -12.77
CA ALA A 108 -14.24 -18.14 -11.58
C ALA A 108 -12.91 -17.42 -11.92
N LYS A 109 -12.32 -17.69 -13.11
CA LYS A 109 -11.15 -16.97 -13.64
C LYS A 109 -11.45 -15.58 -14.20
N LEU A 110 -12.67 -15.34 -14.70
CA LEU A 110 -13.08 -14.03 -15.21
C LEU A 110 -13.57 -13.10 -14.10
N GLU A 111 -13.98 -13.61 -12.94
CA GLU A 111 -14.20 -12.75 -11.76
C GLU A 111 -12.88 -12.11 -11.26
N ASP A 112 -11.74 -12.77 -11.47
CA ASP A 112 -10.39 -12.25 -11.15
C ASP A 112 -9.77 -11.40 -12.28
N GLN A 113 -10.25 -11.51 -13.52
CA GLN A 113 -9.71 -10.76 -14.67
C GLN A 113 -10.61 -9.62 -15.18
N VAL A 114 -11.91 -9.63 -14.89
CA VAL A 114 -12.87 -8.55 -15.21
C VAL A 114 -13.15 -7.65 -13.98
N GLY A 115 -12.49 -7.93 -12.85
CA GLY A 115 -12.37 -7.07 -11.66
C GLY A 115 -10.94 -6.58 -11.41
N ASN A 116 -10.16 -6.34 -12.46
CA ASN A 116 -8.71 -6.09 -12.38
C ASN A 116 -8.32 -4.83 -11.60
N VAL A 117 -9.27 -3.95 -11.23
CA VAL A 117 -9.02 -2.76 -10.41
C VAL A 117 -9.91 -2.75 -9.17
N LYS A 118 -9.29 -2.90 -8.00
CA LYS A 118 -9.92 -2.68 -6.69
C LYS A 118 -9.73 -1.23 -6.25
N VAL A 119 -10.84 -0.52 -6.07
CA VAL A 119 -10.84 0.83 -5.49
C VAL A 119 -10.97 0.74 -3.98
N THR A 120 -10.14 1.47 -3.26
CA THR A 120 -10.17 1.64 -1.80
C THR A 120 -9.93 3.10 -1.47
N GLY A 121 -10.11 3.50 -0.22
CA GLY A 121 -9.79 4.86 0.16
C GLY A 121 -9.89 5.15 1.64
N ASN A 122 -9.65 6.42 1.96
CA ASN A 122 -9.95 6.94 3.28
C ASN A 122 -10.29 8.42 3.23
N TYR A 123 -11.15 8.81 4.17
CA TYR A 123 -11.40 10.20 4.50
C TYR A 123 -10.98 10.43 5.96
N ARG A 124 -10.28 11.54 6.22
CA ARG A 124 -9.96 11.97 7.58
C ARG A 124 -10.46 13.38 7.77
N LEU A 125 -11.18 13.59 8.86
CA LEU A 125 -11.41 14.91 9.46
C LEU A 125 -10.56 15.01 10.72
N ARG A 126 -9.89 16.14 10.92
CA ARG A 126 -8.99 16.34 12.04
C ARG A 126 -9.14 17.72 12.64
N TYR A 127 -9.31 17.75 13.95
CA TYR A 127 -9.19 18.95 14.77
C TYR A 127 -7.84 18.96 15.49
N ARG A 128 -7.13 20.07 15.46
CA ARG A 128 -5.86 20.26 16.17
C ARG A 128 -5.88 21.59 16.91
N GLY A 129 -5.28 21.63 18.09
CA GLY A 129 -5.07 22.87 18.83
C GLY A 129 -3.89 22.81 19.78
N SER A 130 -3.44 23.99 20.21
CA SER A 130 -2.34 24.17 21.15
C SER A 130 -2.66 25.23 22.20
N GLN A 131 -2.08 25.07 23.38
CA GLN A 131 -2.22 26.00 24.49
C GLN A 131 -1.76 27.42 24.10
N LEU A 132 -0.63 27.51 23.41
CA LEU A 132 -0.03 28.76 22.96
C LEU A 132 -0.44 29.08 21.52
N LYS A 133 -0.63 30.37 21.21
CA LYS A 133 -0.69 30.87 19.82
C LYS A 133 0.69 30.70 19.19
N ASN A 134 0.75 30.41 17.89
CA ASN A 134 1.99 30.30 17.10
C ASN A 134 2.95 29.17 17.52
N ASP A 135 2.44 28.08 18.11
CA ASP A 135 3.29 27.05 18.68
C ASP A 135 3.24 25.70 17.92
N ALA A 136 2.33 24.79 18.29
CA ALA A 136 2.45 23.38 17.94
C ALA A 136 1.82 22.99 16.58
N TYR A 137 0.77 23.70 16.14
CA TYR A 137 0.00 23.27 14.96
C TYR A 137 -0.36 24.35 13.94
N ALA A 138 -0.40 25.64 14.31
CA ALA A 138 -0.73 26.70 13.38
C ALA A 138 -0.15 28.06 13.78
N TYR A 139 0.46 28.74 12.82
CA TYR A 139 0.83 30.15 12.94
C TYR A 139 -0.44 31.02 12.89
N GLY A 140 -0.62 31.90 13.87
CA GLY A 140 -1.72 32.85 13.98
C GLY A 140 -3.04 32.30 14.55
N LYS A 141 -3.14 30.99 14.86
CA LYS A 141 -4.39 30.35 15.31
C LYS A 141 -4.16 29.43 16.51
N HIS A 142 -5.17 29.33 17.39
CA HIS A 142 -5.18 28.34 18.48
C HIS A 142 -5.57 26.94 18.01
N SER A 143 -6.34 26.85 16.93
CA SER A 143 -6.83 25.58 16.42
C SER A 143 -7.14 25.63 14.93
N ALA A 144 -7.16 24.45 14.30
CA ALA A 144 -7.53 24.27 12.90
C ALA A 144 -8.35 22.99 12.72
N PHE A 145 -9.26 23.02 11.74
CA PHE A 145 -9.97 21.86 11.23
C PHE A 145 -9.46 21.53 9.84
N ASP A 146 -8.71 20.44 9.70
CA ASP A 146 -8.20 19.96 8.41
C ASP A 146 -8.88 18.66 7.97
N TYR A 147 -8.96 18.47 6.65
CA TYR A 147 -9.49 17.25 6.06
C TYR A 147 -8.54 16.68 5.01
N ARG A 148 -8.66 15.38 4.76
CA ARG A 148 -7.96 14.68 3.70
C ARG A 148 -8.85 13.59 3.12
N ALA A 149 -8.98 13.56 1.80
CA ALA A 149 -9.61 12.48 1.06
C ALA A 149 -8.57 11.76 0.20
N ARG A 150 -8.63 10.43 0.16
CA ARG A 150 -7.77 9.59 -0.67
C ARG A 150 -8.62 8.52 -1.35
N VAL A 151 -8.39 8.38 -2.65
CA VAL A 151 -8.89 7.25 -3.46
C VAL A 151 -7.68 6.52 -4.02
N ILE A 152 -7.64 5.21 -3.85
CA ILE A 152 -6.54 4.33 -4.21
C ILE A 152 -7.08 3.28 -5.17
N PHE A 153 -6.54 3.27 -6.37
CA PHE A 153 -6.80 2.27 -7.41
C PHE A 153 -5.69 1.23 -7.33
N ASN A 154 -6.07 -0.03 -7.05
CA ASN A 154 -5.16 -1.17 -6.98
C ASN A 154 -5.47 -2.08 -8.16
N ALA A 155 -4.57 -2.14 -9.12
CA ALA A 155 -4.75 -2.90 -10.34
C ALA A 155 -3.88 -4.16 -10.35
N LYS A 156 -4.46 -5.33 -10.58
CA LYS A 156 -3.71 -6.56 -10.86
C LYS A 156 -3.41 -6.63 -12.35
N VAL A 157 -2.17 -6.38 -12.74
CA VAL A 157 -1.74 -6.34 -14.15
C VAL A 157 -1.58 -7.76 -14.71
N ASN A 158 -1.01 -8.66 -13.90
CA ASN A 158 -0.93 -10.10 -14.15
C ASN A 158 -0.64 -10.84 -12.83
N ASP A 159 -0.42 -12.15 -12.88
CA ASP A 159 -0.18 -12.99 -11.68
C ASP A 159 1.06 -12.61 -10.84
N LYS A 160 1.95 -11.78 -11.38
CA LYS A 160 3.19 -11.35 -10.73
C LYS A 160 3.33 -9.84 -10.61
N THR A 161 2.35 -9.07 -11.08
CA THR A 161 2.53 -7.62 -11.22
C THR A 161 1.28 -6.87 -10.81
N ASP A 162 1.44 -5.94 -9.89
CA ASP A 162 0.39 -5.03 -9.41
C ASP A 162 0.79 -3.58 -9.70
N ALA A 163 -0.18 -2.74 -10.00
CA ALA A 163 -0.01 -1.29 -10.15
C ALA A 163 -0.93 -0.55 -9.19
N VAL A 164 -0.41 0.48 -8.52
CA VAL A 164 -1.17 1.25 -7.53
C VAL A 164 -1.09 2.72 -7.87
N VAL A 165 -2.25 3.38 -7.94
CA VAL A 165 -2.37 4.83 -8.14
C VAL A 165 -3.22 5.41 -7.02
N ARG A 166 -2.76 6.51 -6.41
CA ARG A 166 -3.52 7.25 -5.40
C ARG A 166 -3.77 8.68 -5.83
N VAL A 167 -5.03 9.06 -5.80
CA VAL A 167 -5.49 10.45 -5.87
C VAL A 167 -5.73 10.95 -4.44
N GLN A 168 -5.22 12.12 -4.10
CA GLN A 168 -5.38 12.74 -2.80
C GLN A 168 -5.80 14.21 -2.94
N GLY A 169 -6.77 14.62 -2.13
CA GLY A 169 -7.07 16.03 -1.85
C GLY A 169 -7.01 16.31 -0.36
N SER A 170 -6.69 17.54 0.02
CA SER A 170 -6.67 17.98 1.42
C SER A 170 -6.82 19.49 1.54
N GLY A 171 -7.36 19.95 2.66
CA GLY A 171 -7.54 21.38 2.93
C GLY A 171 -7.86 21.65 4.40
N GLU A 172 -7.99 22.93 4.73
CA GLU A 172 -8.52 23.43 6.00
C GLU A 172 -9.93 23.96 5.75
N LEU A 173 -10.89 23.63 6.63
CA LEU A 173 -12.24 24.16 6.52
C LEU A 173 -12.24 25.69 6.63
N GLY A 174 -13.02 26.36 5.77
CA GLY A 174 -13.07 27.82 5.70
C GLY A 174 -11.95 28.47 4.89
N ASN A 175 -11.02 27.70 4.32
CA ASN A 175 -10.00 28.20 3.41
C ASN A 175 -10.38 27.91 1.95
N SER A 176 -10.52 28.96 1.14
CA SER A 176 -10.87 28.85 -0.29
C SER A 176 -9.73 28.32 -1.16
N ASN A 177 -8.50 28.26 -0.65
CA ASN A 177 -7.30 27.80 -1.36
C ASN A 177 -6.97 26.32 -1.08
N ALA A 178 -7.99 25.45 -0.98
CA ALA A 178 -7.78 24.03 -0.74
C ALA A 178 -7.13 23.32 -1.95
N ASN A 179 -6.24 22.36 -1.69
CA ASN A 179 -5.59 21.61 -2.76
C ASN A 179 -6.63 20.73 -3.47
N ILE A 180 -6.83 21.01 -4.76
CA ILE A 180 -7.69 20.25 -5.67
C ILE A 180 -6.98 18.93 -5.99
N ALA A 181 -7.73 17.84 -5.93
CA ALA A 181 -7.26 16.46 -6.01
C ALA A 181 -6.10 16.24 -7.00
N GLN A 182 -5.02 15.63 -6.52
CA GLN A 182 -3.82 15.33 -7.31
C GLN A 182 -3.44 13.85 -7.21
N VAL A 183 -2.91 13.29 -8.30
CA VAL A 183 -2.20 12.00 -8.25
C VAL A 183 -0.90 12.22 -7.50
N ASN A 184 -0.79 11.67 -6.29
CA ASN A 184 0.39 11.90 -5.45
C ASN A 184 1.19 10.62 -5.17
N LEU A 185 0.73 9.45 -5.59
CA LEU A 185 1.46 8.19 -5.48
C LEU A 185 1.09 7.33 -6.68
N ALA A 186 2.10 6.73 -7.30
CA ALA A 186 1.97 5.85 -8.44
C ALA A 186 3.19 4.92 -8.49
N TYR A 187 2.97 3.62 -8.30
CA TYR A 187 4.04 2.62 -8.35
C TYR A 187 3.56 1.29 -8.93
N VAL A 188 4.53 0.47 -9.33
CA VAL A 188 4.34 -0.90 -9.77
C VAL A 188 5.12 -1.82 -8.84
N ASP A 189 4.49 -2.92 -8.43
CA ASP A 189 5.12 -4.05 -7.76
C ASP A 189 5.28 -5.19 -8.75
N HIS A 190 6.46 -5.79 -8.79
CA HIS A 190 6.71 -7.06 -9.47
C HIS A 190 7.21 -8.10 -8.48
N HIS A 191 6.58 -9.27 -8.49
CA HIS A 191 6.82 -10.37 -7.56
C HIS A 191 7.71 -11.43 -8.22
N PHE A 192 8.93 -11.57 -7.70
CA PHE A 192 9.87 -12.63 -8.07
C PHE A 192 9.63 -13.84 -7.16
N GLY A 193 8.59 -14.60 -7.48
CA GLY A 193 8.12 -15.69 -6.63
C GLY A 193 7.38 -15.18 -5.39
N LYS A 194 7.37 -15.97 -4.32
CA LYS A 194 6.56 -15.69 -3.11
C LYS A 194 7.21 -14.74 -2.10
N ASP A 195 8.53 -14.62 -2.11
CA ASP A 195 9.29 -13.98 -1.02
C ASP A 195 9.93 -12.65 -1.44
N THR A 196 10.05 -12.37 -2.74
CA THR A 196 10.79 -11.23 -3.27
C THR A 196 9.89 -10.32 -4.08
N THR A 197 9.90 -9.02 -3.79
CA THR A 197 9.12 -8.01 -4.51
C THR A 197 10.00 -6.81 -4.84
N LEU A 198 9.96 -6.36 -6.09
CA LEU A 198 10.53 -5.09 -6.52
C LEU A 198 9.41 -4.07 -6.71
N ARG A 199 9.48 -2.97 -5.98
CA ARG A 199 8.60 -1.81 -6.12
C ARG A 199 9.31 -0.68 -6.83
N VAL A 200 8.71 -0.12 -7.89
CA VAL A 200 9.27 1.01 -8.63
C VAL A 200 8.22 2.11 -8.80
N GLY A 201 8.59 3.35 -8.51
CA GLY A 201 7.75 4.53 -8.69
C GLY A 201 7.65 5.42 -7.45
N ARG A 202 6.68 6.33 -7.45
CA ARG A 202 6.35 7.18 -6.30
C ARG A 202 5.55 6.37 -5.29
N GLN A 203 6.12 6.16 -4.12
CA GLN A 203 5.61 5.24 -3.10
C GLN A 203 5.70 5.85 -1.71
N LEU A 204 4.80 5.45 -0.79
CA LEU A 204 4.95 5.77 0.63
C LEU A 204 6.10 4.94 1.21
N TYR A 205 6.96 5.58 2.01
CA TYR A 205 8.07 4.91 2.68
C TYR A 205 8.13 5.32 4.15
N THR A 206 8.19 4.32 5.02
CA THR A 206 8.20 4.48 6.47
C THR A 206 9.27 3.54 7.03
N PRO A 207 10.55 3.94 7.05
CA PRO A 207 11.63 3.09 7.54
C PRO A 207 11.48 2.80 9.03
N ALA A 208 11.97 1.64 9.47
CA ALA A 208 11.89 1.19 10.86
C ALA A 208 10.44 1.19 11.41
N LEU A 209 10.12 1.97 12.45
CA LEU A 209 8.76 2.18 12.96
C LEU A 209 8.20 3.56 12.55
N GLY A 210 8.95 4.36 11.81
CA GLY A 210 8.52 5.65 11.27
C GLY A 210 8.92 6.86 12.11
N LEU A 211 9.90 6.76 13.02
CA LEU A 211 10.39 7.95 13.72
C LEU A 211 11.03 8.95 12.75
N MET A 212 11.91 8.47 11.86
CA MET A 212 12.63 9.31 10.91
C MET A 212 11.73 9.95 9.83
N TYR A 213 10.86 9.14 9.24
CA TYR A 213 10.16 9.48 8.00
C TYR A 213 8.89 8.65 7.77
N ASP A 214 7.87 9.29 7.22
CA ASP A 214 6.58 8.74 6.81
C ASP A 214 5.99 9.61 5.70
N ASP A 215 6.62 9.55 4.52
CA ASP A 215 6.16 10.31 3.37
C ASP A 215 6.59 9.62 2.07
N LEU A 216 6.39 10.31 0.95
CA LEU A 216 6.61 9.77 -0.38
C LEU A 216 8.10 9.76 -0.75
N ILE A 217 8.52 8.71 -1.44
CA ILE A 217 9.80 8.64 -2.14
C ILE A 217 9.54 8.30 -3.60
N ASP A 218 10.38 8.81 -4.49
CA ASP A 218 10.44 8.43 -5.90
C ASP A 218 11.65 7.54 -6.11
N GLY A 219 11.44 6.25 -6.36
CA GLY A 219 12.57 5.34 -6.53
C GLY A 219 12.19 3.88 -6.62
N ALA A 220 13.19 3.03 -6.40
CA ALA A 220 13.06 1.59 -6.41
C ALA A 220 13.34 1.01 -5.02
N ARG A 221 12.58 -0.03 -4.65
CA ARG A 221 12.76 -0.78 -3.40
C ARG A 221 12.64 -2.28 -3.68
N LEU A 222 13.70 -3.01 -3.36
CA LEU A 222 13.70 -4.47 -3.35
C LEU A 222 13.39 -4.94 -1.93
N MET A 223 12.40 -5.80 -1.79
CA MET A 223 11.92 -6.34 -0.53
C MET A 223 12.02 -7.86 -0.58
N TYR A 224 12.62 -8.45 0.44
CA TYR A 224 12.73 -9.89 0.61
C TYR A 224 12.20 -10.29 1.99
N LYS A 225 11.26 -11.23 2.01
CA LYS A 225 10.67 -11.70 3.26
C LYS A 225 10.51 -13.21 3.22
N HIS A 226 11.20 -13.89 4.12
CA HIS A 226 11.13 -15.34 4.24
C HIS A 226 11.18 -15.75 5.71
N GLY A 227 10.15 -16.48 6.16
CA GLY A 227 10.02 -16.95 7.54
C GLY A 227 10.03 -15.80 8.55
N LYS A 228 11.08 -15.72 9.36
CA LYS A 228 11.26 -14.72 10.43
C LYS A 228 12.03 -13.47 9.98
N LEU A 229 12.56 -13.46 8.76
CA LEU A 229 13.41 -12.42 8.22
C LEU A 229 12.66 -11.53 7.22
N ASP A 230 12.85 -10.23 7.34
CA ASP A 230 12.30 -9.19 6.45
C ASP A 230 13.40 -8.18 6.17
N VAL A 231 13.86 -8.10 4.93
CA VAL A 231 14.97 -7.25 4.49
C VAL A 231 14.50 -6.39 3.34
N SER A 232 14.90 -5.12 3.32
CA SER A 232 14.68 -4.29 2.14
C SER A 232 15.86 -3.39 1.85
N ALA A 233 16.12 -3.19 0.57
CA ALA A 233 17.05 -2.18 0.07
C ALA A 233 16.31 -1.24 -0.86
N SER A 234 16.54 0.07 -0.75
CA SER A 234 15.92 1.06 -1.63
C SER A 234 16.89 2.14 -2.04
N TYR A 235 16.65 2.72 -3.22
CA TYR A 235 17.29 3.94 -3.66
C TYR A 235 16.25 4.85 -4.31
N GLY A 236 16.28 6.13 -3.93
CA GLY A 236 15.32 7.09 -4.47
C GLY A 236 15.50 8.50 -3.93
N TYR A 237 14.62 9.37 -4.41
CA TYR A 237 14.52 10.78 -4.05
C TYR A 237 13.39 10.98 -3.03
N TRP A 238 13.67 11.70 -1.95
CA TRP A 238 12.79 11.84 -0.80
C TRP A 238 11.93 13.09 -0.98
N TRP A 239 10.66 12.87 -1.28
CA TRP A 239 9.73 13.90 -1.76
C TRP A 239 9.13 14.73 -0.62
N GLY A 240 9.00 14.14 0.57
CA GLY A 240 8.22 14.70 1.69
C GLY A 240 9.02 15.06 2.93
N GLY A 241 8.36 15.62 3.94
CA GLY A 241 8.98 16.29 5.10
C GLY A 241 9.08 17.81 4.96
N ALA A 242 9.37 18.51 6.06
CA ALA A 242 9.40 19.98 6.11
C ALA A 242 10.40 20.56 5.09
N GLY A 243 9.88 20.91 3.91
CA GLY A 243 10.49 21.79 2.92
C GLY A 243 11.62 21.20 2.06
N THR A 244 11.31 20.23 1.21
CA THR A 244 12.14 19.94 0.04
C THR A 244 11.75 20.87 -1.12
N TYR A 245 12.74 21.56 -1.69
CA TYR A 245 12.60 22.31 -2.94
C TYR A 245 12.44 21.30 -4.08
N GLN A 246 11.30 21.34 -4.79
CA GLN A 246 10.91 20.28 -5.71
C GLN A 246 11.51 20.46 -7.11
N ASN A 247 12.84 20.31 -7.20
CA ASN A 247 13.50 19.97 -8.45
C ASN A 247 14.54 18.87 -8.20
N LYS A 248 14.90 18.14 -9.26
CA LYS A 248 15.78 16.95 -9.18
C LYS A 248 17.12 17.24 -8.50
N GLU A 249 17.63 18.45 -8.63
CA GLU A 249 18.95 18.87 -8.14
C GLU A 249 18.99 19.14 -6.63
N ASN A 250 17.87 19.56 -6.03
CA ASN A 250 17.80 19.91 -4.61
C ASN A 250 17.06 18.87 -3.76
N THR A 251 16.53 17.81 -4.37
CA THR A 251 15.82 16.75 -3.64
C THR A 251 16.83 15.75 -3.06
N ILE A 252 16.73 15.51 -1.75
CA ILE A 252 17.56 14.52 -1.07
C ILE A 252 17.42 13.15 -1.74
N SER A 253 18.54 12.51 -2.04
CA SER A 253 18.56 11.13 -2.51
C SER A 253 19.24 10.23 -1.47
N ALA A 254 18.75 9.01 -1.30
CA ALA A 254 19.37 8.08 -0.36
C ALA A 254 19.28 6.63 -0.80
N ALA A 255 20.33 5.88 -0.49
CA ALA A 255 20.30 4.43 -0.45
C ALA A 255 19.99 3.97 0.97
N MET A 256 18.98 3.13 1.15
CA MET A 256 18.59 2.58 2.45
C MET A 256 18.73 1.08 2.46
N LEU A 257 19.10 0.55 3.63
CA LEU A 257 19.04 -0.87 3.97
C LEU A 257 18.28 -1.01 5.29
N GLU A 258 17.30 -1.91 5.32
CA GLU A 258 16.55 -2.27 6.51
C GLU A 258 16.58 -3.78 6.70
N VAL A 259 16.74 -4.20 7.96
CA VAL A 259 16.67 -5.60 8.36
C VAL A 259 15.76 -5.69 9.58
N LYS A 260 14.77 -6.58 9.54
CA LYS A 260 13.84 -6.86 10.62
C LYS A 260 13.77 -8.38 10.84
N GLY A 261 13.85 -8.78 12.10
CA GLY A 261 13.86 -10.18 12.52
C GLY A 261 12.84 -10.44 13.62
N LYS A 262 11.97 -11.42 13.41
CA LYS A 262 11.08 -11.95 14.46
C LYS A 262 11.86 -12.94 15.33
N LEU A 263 12.20 -12.55 16.55
CA LEU A 263 12.87 -13.47 17.49
C LEU A 263 11.91 -14.60 17.88
N ASN A 264 10.68 -14.23 18.24
CA ASN A 264 9.58 -15.13 18.57
C ASN A 264 8.24 -14.51 18.16
N LYS A 265 7.12 -15.09 18.63
CA LYS A 265 5.76 -14.61 18.31
C LYS A 265 5.41 -13.23 18.90
N HIS A 266 6.20 -12.74 19.86
CA HIS A 266 5.97 -11.51 20.60
C HIS A 266 6.94 -10.39 20.23
N VAL A 267 8.21 -10.73 19.97
CA VAL A 267 9.31 -9.78 19.86
C VAL A 267 9.86 -9.73 18.44
N THR A 268 9.92 -8.53 17.88
CA THR A 268 10.60 -8.21 16.62
C THR A 268 11.65 -7.14 16.89
N LEU A 269 12.85 -7.35 16.37
CA LEU A 269 13.92 -6.35 16.35
C LEU A 269 14.18 -5.91 14.93
N GLY A 270 14.62 -4.67 14.76
CA GLY A 270 14.98 -4.14 13.47
C GLY A 270 16.12 -3.14 13.55
N GLY A 271 16.80 -3.00 12.42
CA GLY A 271 17.83 -1.99 12.20
C GLY A 271 17.68 -1.38 10.82
N MET A 272 18.13 -0.15 10.70
CA MET A 272 18.19 0.57 9.43
C MET A 272 19.51 1.32 9.31
N TYR A 273 19.98 1.42 8.07
CA TYR A 273 21.10 2.26 7.67
C TYR A 273 20.72 2.99 6.39
N GLY A 274 21.01 4.28 6.34
CA GLY A 274 20.79 5.10 5.16
C GLY A 274 22.04 5.90 4.82
N ARG A 275 22.42 5.87 3.54
CA ARG A 275 23.45 6.75 2.97
C ARG A 275 22.79 7.81 2.11
N PHE A 276 22.85 9.04 2.60
CA PHE A 276 22.18 10.20 2.04
C PHE A 276 23.18 11.02 1.22
N HIS A 277 22.74 11.43 0.05
CA HIS A 277 23.47 12.24 -0.91
C HIS A 277 22.67 13.50 -1.19
N ASN A 278 23.39 14.53 -1.66
CA ASN A 278 22.94 15.81 -2.24
C ASN A 278 21.46 16.17 -2.03
N GLY A 279 21.22 17.36 -1.50
CA GLY A 279 19.87 17.90 -1.40
C GLY A 279 19.80 18.95 -0.33
N LYS A 280 18.83 19.87 -0.46
CA LYS A 280 18.68 20.97 0.48
C LYS A 280 17.50 20.76 1.41
N LEU A 281 17.71 21.07 2.68
CA LEU A 281 16.68 21.11 3.71
C LEU A 281 16.20 22.55 3.86
N TYR A 282 14.89 22.74 4.00
CA TYR A 282 14.33 24.05 4.33
C TYR A 282 14.77 24.51 5.71
N GLN A 283 15.19 25.77 5.80
CA GLN A 283 15.64 26.42 7.03
C GLN A 283 14.70 27.53 7.52
N GLY A 284 13.75 27.96 6.68
CA GLY A 284 12.83 29.04 7.03
C GLY A 284 12.61 30.02 5.89
N GLN A 285 12.23 31.24 6.23
CA GLN A 285 12.13 32.35 5.28
C GLN A 285 13.31 33.30 5.47
N ASP A 286 13.91 33.73 4.35
CA ASP A 286 14.92 34.78 4.27
C ASP A 286 14.34 35.99 3.54
N ILE A 287 15.05 37.11 3.52
CA ILE A 287 14.67 38.30 2.74
C ILE A 287 15.61 38.40 1.54
N ASP A 288 15.04 38.35 0.34
CA ASP A 288 15.78 38.59 -0.88
C ASP A 288 16.33 40.03 -0.88
N ALA A 289 17.66 40.15 -0.87
CA ALA A 289 18.34 41.43 -0.69
C ALA A 289 18.08 42.43 -1.84
N ALA A 290 17.67 41.97 -3.02
CA ALA A 290 17.41 42.81 -4.18
C ALA A 290 15.95 43.29 -4.25
N THR A 291 15.01 42.49 -3.76
CA THR A 291 13.56 42.73 -3.89
C THR A 291 12.87 43.02 -2.57
N GLY A 292 13.54 42.80 -1.43
CA GLY A 292 12.98 42.94 -0.09
C GLY A 292 11.87 41.93 0.22
N LYS A 293 11.64 40.92 -0.64
CA LYS A 293 10.57 39.94 -0.47
C LYS A 293 11.05 38.74 0.34
N GLN A 294 10.13 38.17 1.12
CA GLN A 294 10.40 36.90 1.79
C GLN A 294 10.56 35.78 0.77
N VAL A 295 11.69 35.09 0.82
CA VAL A 295 12.01 33.91 0.01
C VAL A 295 12.26 32.71 0.92
N LYS A 296 12.06 31.50 0.43
CA LYS A 296 12.36 30.30 1.22
C LYS A 296 13.87 30.07 1.27
N SER A 297 14.41 29.85 2.46
CA SER A 297 15.83 29.53 2.70
C SER A 297 16.04 28.03 2.77
N PHE A 298 17.15 27.57 2.20
CA PHE A 298 17.53 26.16 2.16
C PHE A 298 19.02 25.99 2.45
N ILE A 299 19.35 24.98 3.25
CA ILE A 299 20.73 24.58 3.58
C ILE A 299 21.05 23.23 2.97
N GLU A 300 22.32 22.98 2.65
CA GLU A 300 22.76 21.63 2.29
C GLU A 300 22.45 20.65 3.43
N SER A 301 21.90 19.49 3.09
CA SER A 301 21.62 18.44 4.07
C SER A 301 22.93 18.00 4.73
N PRO A 302 23.05 18.14 6.07
CA PRO A 302 24.25 17.74 6.78
C PRO A 302 24.34 16.21 6.93
N TYR A 303 23.23 15.51 6.72
CA TYR A 303 23.13 14.07 6.94
C TYR A 303 23.77 13.30 5.78
N LYS A 304 24.88 12.62 6.06
CA LYS A 304 25.52 11.68 5.11
C LYS A 304 25.16 10.24 5.41
N ASN A 305 25.10 9.88 6.68
CA ASN A 305 24.75 8.54 7.14
C ASN A 305 23.76 8.66 8.29
N ILE A 306 22.72 7.83 8.27
CA ILE A 306 21.76 7.73 9.36
C ILE A 306 21.64 6.26 9.76
N TRP A 307 21.69 6.01 11.06
CA TRP A 307 21.49 4.69 11.65
C TRP A 307 20.25 4.71 12.51
N GLY A 308 19.53 3.59 12.56
CA GLY A 308 18.41 3.43 13.45
C GLY A 308 18.24 2.00 13.93
N LEU A 309 17.72 1.85 15.14
CA LEU A 309 17.39 0.58 15.77
C LEU A 309 15.96 0.66 16.31
N ASN A 310 15.23 -0.44 16.22
CA ASN A 310 13.89 -0.52 16.76
C ASN A 310 13.60 -1.89 17.38
N ALA A 311 12.67 -1.86 18.33
CA ALA A 311 12.13 -3.05 18.97
C ALA A 311 10.62 -2.91 19.08
N ASN A 312 9.91 -4.01 18.82
CA ASN A 312 8.47 -4.09 18.98
C ASN A 312 8.11 -5.39 19.71
N MET A 313 7.33 -5.26 20.78
CA MET A 313 6.94 -6.32 21.69
C MET A 313 5.42 -6.33 21.85
N ASN A 314 4.77 -7.46 21.56
CA ASN A 314 3.31 -7.59 21.65
C ASN A 314 2.95 -8.81 22.50
N PHE A 315 2.32 -8.59 23.65
CA PHE A 315 1.90 -9.60 24.61
C PHE A 315 0.40 -9.48 24.85
N ASN A 316 -0.39 -10.25 24.08
CA ASN A 316 -1.86 -10.19 24.10
C ASN A 316 -2.37 -8.77 23.80
N ARG A 317 -2.95 -8.10 24.80
CA ARG A 317 -3.43 -6.71 24.68
C ARG A 317 -2.37 -5.68 25.01
N TRP A 318 -1.23 -6.08 25.59
CA TRP A 318 -0.13 -5.17 25.87
C TRP A 318 0.80 -5.08 24.67
N ASN A 319 1.21 -3.87 24.34
CA ASN A 319 2.21 -3.63 23.31
C ASN A 319 3.23 -2.60 23.80
N ALA A 320 4.50 -2.83 23.52
CA ALA A 320 5.57 -1.89 23.77
C ALA A 320 6.46 -1.80 22.54
N PHE A 321 6.89 -0.60 22.18
CA PHE A 321 7.88 -0.44 21.13
C PHE A 321 8.75 0.79 21.37
N GLY A 322 9.90 0.80 20.72
CA GLY A 322 10.77 1.97 20.69
C GLY A 322 11.61 1.98 19.43
N GLU A 323 12.02 3.17 19.06
CA GLU A 323 12.94 3.43 17.95
C GLU A 323 13.96 4.46 18.42
N TRP A 324 15.22 4.25 18.06
CA TRP A 324 16.31 5.20 18.25
C TRP A 324 17.01 5.39 16.91
N LEU A 325 17.46 6.61 16.63
CA LEU A 325 18.21 6.94 15.44
C LEU A 325 19.27 8.02 15.71
N THR A 326 20.30 8.06 14.86
CA THR A 326 21.37 9.06 14.93
C THR A 326 22.01 9.31 13.56
N ALA A 327 22.64 10.47 13.39
CA ALA A 327 23.49 10.79 12.26
C ALA A 327 24.96 10.94 12.70
N PRO A 328 25.80 9.91 12.52
CA PRO A 328 27.21 9.98 12.92
C PRO A 328 27.95 11.14 12.24
N GLY A 329 28.78 11.84 13.01
CA GLY A 329 29.51 13.02 12.55
C GLY A 329 28.72 14.33 12.71
N ILE A 330 27.47 14.28 13.15
CA ILE A 330 26.65 15.45 13.49
C ILE A 330 26.46 15.50 15.01
N SER A 331 26.83 16.61 15.62
CA SER A 331 26.61 16.88 17.04
C SER A 331 25.11 17.00 17.34
N ASN A 332 24.68 16.50 18.49
CA ASN A 332 23.28 16.56 18.96
C ASN A 332 22.29 16.00 17.93
N SER A 333 22.56 14.80 17.42
CA SER A 333 21.80 14.17 16.33
C SER A 333 20.93 12.98 16.74
N GLN A 334 20.81 12.70 18.03
CA GLN A 334 20.03 11.56 18.49
C GLN A 334 18.54 11.90 18.54
N ALA A 335 17.72 10.97 18.08
CA ALA A 335 16.30 10.96 18.43
C ALA A 335 15.88 9.55 18.84
N TRP A 336 14.99 9.47 19.82
CA TRP A 336 14.35 8.23 20.17
C TRP A 336 12.96 8.44 20.71
N MET A 337 12.20 7.36 20.61
CA MET A 337 10.87 7.31 21.19
C MET A 337 10.65 5.95 21.83
N ALA A 338 9.84 5.94 22.89
CA ALA A 338 9.39 4.73 23.54
C ALA A 338 7.88 4.82 23.75
N SER A 339 7.20 3.69 23.65
CA SER A 339 5.77 3.61 23.83
C SER A 339 5.34 2.32 24.51
N VAL A 340 4.36 2.46 25.40
CA VAL A 340 3.59 1.35 25.95
C VAL A 340 2.12 1.62 25.68
N GLY A 341 1.39 0.57 25.30
CA GLY A 341 -0.04 0.64 25.05
C GLY A 341 -0.76 -0.62 25.49
N TYR A 342 -2.07 -0.47 25.62
CA TYR A 342 -3.00 -1.53 25.93
C TYR A 342 -4.21 -1.46 25.01
N GLY A 343 -4.63 -2.59 24.45
CA GLY A 343 -5.83 -2.72 23.65
C GLY A 343 -5.69 -3.70 22.50
N ASN A 344 -6.68 -3.69 21.63
CA ASN A 344 -6.79 -4.58 20.47
C ASN A 344 -7.31 -3.84 19.24
N TYR A 345 -7.01 -2.53 19.14
CA TYR A 345 -7.47 -1.64 18.09
C TYR A 345 -7.33 -2.29 16.70
N ASN A 346 -8.46 -2.37 16.00
CA ASN A 346 -8.54 -2.84 14.64
C ASN A 346 -9.72 -2.13 13.97
N ILE A 347 -9.44 -1.19 13.08
CA ILE A 347 -10.47 -0.37 12.43
C ILE A 347 -11.50 -1.20 11.65
N SER A 348 -11.16 -2.40 11.21
CA SER A 348 -12.08 -3.31 10.54
C SER A 348 -13.00 -4.08 11.50
N LYS A 349 -12.89 -3.86 12.82
CA LYS A 349 -13.71 -4.52 13.85
C LYS A 349 -14.31 -3.49 14.81
N THR A 350 -15.63 -3.52 14.94
CA THR A 350 -16.38 -2.66 15.87
C THR A 350 -15.95 -2.90 17.32
N ARG A 351 -16.07 -1.85 18.14
CA ARG A 351 -15.81 -1.85 19.59
C ARG A 351 -14.39 -2.26 19.98
N THR A 352 -13.42 -2.13 19.07
CA THR A 352 -12.01 -2.28 19.40
C THR A 352 -11.41 -0.93 19.79
N TYR A 353 -10.37 -0.96 20.62
CA TYR A 353 -9.75 0.26 21.15
C TYR A 353 -8.26 0.07 21.44
N SER A 354 -7.56 1.19 21.59
CA SER A 354 -6.22 1.24 22.18
C SER A 354 -6.07 2.48 23.05
N VAL A 355 -5.29 2.34 24.12
CA VAL A 355 -4.78 3.43 24.95
C VAL A 355 -3.27 3.33 24.93
N ARG A 356 -2.57 4.46 24.76
CA ARG A 356 -1.12 4.48 24.61
C ARG A 356 -0.50 5.69 25.31
N GLY A 357 0.61 5.45 25.98
CA GLY A 357 1.57 6.48 26.39
C GLY A 357 2.82 6.41 25.52
N GLN A 358 3.34 7.57 25.15
CA GLN A 358 4.55 7.71 24.33
C GLN A 358 5.43 8.78 24.95
N TYR A 359 6.74 8.57 24.89
CA TYR A 359 7.73 9.59 25.19
C TYR A 359 8.63 9.79 23.98
N TYR A 360 8.97 11.04 23.71
CA TYR A 360 9.84 11.47 22.62
C TYR A 360 11.02 12.24 23.19
N TYR A 361 12.17 12.05 22.58
CA TYR A 361 13.39 12.81 22.81
C TYR A 361 14.07 13.02 21.46
N GLU A 362 14.19 14.26 21.03
CA GLU A 362 14.73 14.64 19.73
C GLU A 362 15.70 15.80 19.90
N GLU A 363 16.99 15.55 19.68
CA GLU A 363 18.01 16.59 19.76
C GLU A 363 17.90 17.56 18.57
N ALA A 364 18.52 18.73 18.70
CA ALA A 364 18.40 19.84 17.76
C ALA A 364 18.74 19.46 16.29
N ASN A 365 19.73 18.60 16.09
CA ASN A 365 20.18 18.16 14.77
C ASN A 365 19.80 16.69 14.51
N SER A 366 18.74 16.19 15.15
CA SER A 366 18.27 14.84 14.90
C SER A 366 17.69 14.71 13.49
N PRO A 367 17.94 13.59 12.78
CA PRO A 367 17.50 13.43 11.39
C PRO A 367 16.03 13.00 11.30
N VAL A 368 15.13 13.72 11.95
CA VAL A 368 13.68 13.52 11.86
C VAL A 368 13.10 14.50 10.85
N PHE A 369 12.55 13.97 9.75
CA PHE A 369 12.07 14.79 8.62
C PHE A 369 10.55 14.83 8.53
N SER A 370 9.87 13.71 8.77
CA SER A 370 8.41 13.56 8.67
C SER A 370 7.92 12.36 9.48
N SER A 371 7.93 12.44 10.81
CA SER A 371 7.59 11.27 11.64
C SER A 371 6.16 10.75 11.45
N ALA A 372 5.97 9.43 11.34
CA ALA A 372 4.66 8.76 11.33
C ALA A 372 3.82 9.05 12.58
N PHE A 373 4.51 9.30 13.70
CA PHE A 373 3.87 9.59 14.97
C PHE A 373 3.43 11.06 15.07
N ALA A 374 4.08 11.93 14.29
CA ALA A 374 3.85 13.38 14.22
C ALA A 374 3.57 14.03 15.59
N PRO A 375 4.48 13.92 16.58
CA PRO A 375 4.43 14.80 17.73
C PRO A 375 4.50 16.24 17.23
N ALA A 376 3.75 17.14 17.86
CA ALA A 376 3.57 18.49 17.33
C ALA A 376 4.91 19.25 17.15
N TYR A 377 5.93 18.90 17.94
CA TYR A 377 7.22 19.56 17.97
C TYR A 377 8.36 18.83 17.24
N SER A 378 8.06 17.71 16.56
CA SER A 378 9.02 16.77 15.96
C SER A 378 9.68 17.23 14.65
N PHE A 379 9.48 18.48 14.25
CA PHE A 379 9.91 18.96 12.94
C PHE A 379 11.10 19.91 13.05
N TYR A 380 12.15 19.59 12.29
CA TYR A 380 13.36 20.39 12.11
C TYR A 380 13.03 21.85 11.75
N ASN A 381 13.69 22.80 12.41
CA ASN A 381 13.63 24.25 12.12
C ASN A 381 12.21 24.85 12.05
N GLN A 382 11.31 24.46 12.95
CA GLN A 382 10.11 25.26 13.17
C GLN A 382 10.45 26.50 13.98
N HIS A 383 10.37 27.65 13.31
CA HIS A 383 10.34 28.95 13.95
C HIS A 383 9.09 29.06 14.82
N TYR A 384 9.24 29.41 16.09
CA TYR A 384 8.11 29.84 16.92
C TYR A 384 8.30 31.30 17.32
N VAL A 385 7.19 32.02 17.46
CA VAL A 385 7.19 33.42 17.91
C VAL A 385 6.66 33.45 19.33
N ASP A 386 7.46 33.94 20.27
CA ASP A 386 7.05 34.01 21.67
C ASP A 386 5.94 35.05 21.89
N THR A 387 5.43 35.13 23.13
CA THR A 387 4.36 36.08 23.51
C THR A 387 4.78 37.55 23.40
N LYS A 388 6.07 37.84 23.15
CA LYS A 388 6.62 39.18 22.95
C LYS A 388 6.88 39.49 21.47
N GLY A 389 6.59 38.57 20.55
CA GLY A 389 6.80 38.75 19.12
C GLY A 389 8.21 38.42 18.63
N VAL A 390 9.04 37.75 19.44
CA VAL A 390 10.42 37.38 19.08
C VAL A 390 10.43 35.99 18.43
N ALA A 391 11.07 35.88 17.25
CA ALA A 391 11.24 34.61 16.53
C ALA A 391 12.40 33.79 17.12
N HIS A 392 12.15 32.51 17.40
CA HIS A 392 13.10 31.55 17.94
C HIS A 392 13.23 30.34 17.01
N VAL A 393 14.45 29.84 16.82
CA VAL A 393 14.72 28.55 16.16
C VAL A 393 14.66 27.46 17.23
N ARG A 394 13.78 26.46 17.06
CA ARG A 394 13.59 25.41 18.08
C ARG A 394 14.77 24.42 18.08
N ASN A 395 15.45 24.28 19.23
CA ASN A 395 16.57 23.37 19.47
C ASN A 395 16.10 21.99 19.96
N GLY A 396 15.35 21.25 19.15
CA GLY A 396 14.85 19.91 19.53
C GLY A 396 13.73 19.93 20.59
N PHE A 397 13.26 18.75 20.99
CA PHE A 397 12.12 18.60 21.89
C PHE A 397 12.12 17.27 22.66
N LYS A 398 11.61 17.29 23.89
CA LYS A 398 11.22 16.10 24.65
C LYS A 398 9.87 16.26 25.32
N GLY A 399 9.09 15.19 25.41
CA GLY A 399 7.77 15.25 26.03
C GLY A 399 6.96 13.98 25.87
N PHE A 400 5.75 14.01 26.41
CA PHE A 400 4.85 12.87 26.44
C PHE A 400 3.66 13.08 25.52
N VAL A 401 3.16 11.98 24.95
CA VAL A 401 1.88 11.93 24.25
C VAL A 401 1.05 10.79 24.80
N ALA A 402 -0.14 11.11 25.29
CA ALA A 402 -1.18 10.13 25.56
C ALA A 402 -2.15 10.08 24.38
N ASN A 403 -2.56 8.90 23.96
CA ASN A 403 -3.63 8.77 22.97
C ASN A 403 -4.58 7.61 23.25
N VAL A 404 -5.81 7.78 22.79
CA VAL A 404 -6.86 6.79 22.79
C VAL A 404 -7.42 6.69 21.38
N ASN A 405 -7.57 5.48 20.86
CA ASN A 405 -8.28 5.23 19.62
C ASN A 405 -9.44 4.26 19.87
N TYR A 406 -10.58 4.51 19.24
CA TYR A 406 -11.78 3.70 19.36
C TYR A 406 -12.46 3.52 18.00
N VAL A 407 -13.05 2.35 17.80
CA VAL A 407 -13.73 1.98 16.55
C VAL A 407 -15.24 1.82 16.84
N PRO A 408 -16.03 2.91 16.79
CA PRO A 408 -17.46 2.83 17.06
C PRO A 408 -18.21 1.97 16.04
N PHE A 409 -17.82 2.06 14.77
CA PHE A 409 -18.40 1.31 13.65
C PHE A 409 -17.28 0.71 12.80
N GLN A 410 -17.59 -0.35 12.05
CA GLN A 410 -16.60 -0.97 11.17
C GLN A 410 -16.10 0.07 10.16
N ASN A 411 -14.78 0.13 9.99
CA ASN A 411 -14.07 1.06 9.12
C ASN A 411 -14.19 2.55 9.53
N VAL A 412 -14.67 2.85 10.74
CA VAL A 412 -14.74 4.21 11.30
C VAL A 412 -13.96 4.25 12.61
N SER A 413 -12.93 5.08 12.71
CA SER A 413 -12.19 5.29 13.96
C SER A 413 -12.21 6.72 14.43
N ILE A 414 -12.21 6.88 15.75
CA ILE A 414 -12.04 8.15 16.45
C ILE A 414 -10.76 8.04 17.26
N GLY A 415 -9.87 9.01 17.12
CA GLY A 415 -8.63 9.11 17.88
C GLY A 415 -8.57 10.43 18.64
N ALA A 416 -8.12 10.40 19.89
CA ALA A 416 -7.84 11.58 20.69
C ALA A 416 -6.39 11.50 21.19
N TYR A 417 -5.67 12.62 21.09
CA TYR A 417 -4.24 12.73 21.41
C TYR A 417 -4.04 13.97 22.25
N TYR A 418 -3.21 13.85 23.28
CA TYR A 418 -2.82 14.95 24.15
C TYR A 418 -1.32 14.90 24.42
N GLY A 419 -0.61 15.94 24.00
CA GLY A 419 0.81 16.12 24.24
C GLY A 419 1.04 17.03 25.45
N PHE A 420 1.87 16.59 26.37
CA PHE A 420 2.08 17.27 27.65
C PHE A 420 3.51 17.09 28.19
N GLY A 421 3.87 17.95 29.15
CA GLY A 421 5.21 17.93 29.75
C GLY A 421 6.31 18.23 28.75
N ASN A 422 5.96 18.97 27.68
CA ASN A 422 6.84 19.26 26.56
C ASN A 422 7.90 20.28 26.98
N LYS A 423 9.15 20.04 26.58
CA LYS A 423 10.29 20.94 26.79
C LYS A 423 11.19 20.94 25.57
N ASP A 424 11.90 22.04 25.33
CA ASP A 424 13.06 22.02 24.44
C ASP A 424 14.27 21.31 25.11
N MET A 425 15.39 21.23 24.40
CA MET A 425 16.61 20.61 24.95
C MET A 425 17.27 21.45 26.04
N ASP A 426 17.03 22.77 26.06
CA ASP A 426 17.53 23.70 27.09
C ASP A 426 16.68 23.66 28.37
N GLY A 427 15.53 22.97 28.34
CA GLY A 427 14.64 22.75 29.47
C GLY A 427 13.50 23.76 29.59
N ASN A 428 13.36 24.69 28.65
CA ASN A 428 12.26 25.62 28.59
C ASN A 428 10.96 24.88 28.29
N LYS A 429 9.87 25.30 28.93
CA LYS A 429 8.55 24.67 28.77
C LYS A 429 7.96 25.02 27.40
N LEU A 430 7.50 24.00 26.68
CA LEU A 430 6.69 24.12 25.48
C LEU A 430 5.21 23.91 25.83
N GLY A 431 4.30 24.41 24.99
CA GLY A 431 2.86 24.32 25.23
C GLY A 431 2.34 22.88 25.25
N ASP A 432 1.19 22.69 25.88
CA ASP A 432 0.42 21.46 25.68
C ASP A 432 -0.37 21.54 24.36
N TYR A 433 -0.67 20.39 23.77
CA TYR A 433 -1.37 20.33 22.50
C TYR A 433 -2.34 19.14 22.43
N TRP A 434 -3.34 19.26 21.56
CA TRP A 434 -4.35 18.22 21.39
C TRP A 434 -4.70 18.01 19.91
N ARG A 435 -5.09 16.78 19.61
CA ARG A 435 -5.57 16.39 18.29
C ARG A 435 -6.73 15.42 18.44
N THR A 436 -7.76 15.59 17.63
CA THR A 436 -8.81 14.60 17.45
C THR A 436 -8.94 14.27 15.98
N ASP A 437 -8.99 12.99 15.66
CA ASP A 437 -9.12 12.47 14.30
C ASP A 437 -10.39 11.64 14.19
N VAL A 438 -11.14 11.82 13.11
CA VAL A 438 -12.16 10.87 12.66
C VAL A 438 -11.73 10.33 11.31
N ASN A 439 -11.53 9.02 11.21
CA ASN A 439 -11.10 8.35 9.99
C ASN A 439 -12.19 7.41 9.50
N PHE A 440 -12.43 7.45 8.20
CA PHE A 440 -13.33 6.56 7.47
C PHE A 440 -12.49 5.81 6.45
N MET A 441 -12.65 4.49 6.37
CA MET A 441 -12.04 3.63 5.35
C MET A 441 -13.14 2.98 4.51
N PHE A 442 -12.87 2.81 3.22
CA PHE A 442 -13.78 2.14 2.30
C PHE A 442 -13.02 1.31 1.27
#